data_AF-A0A2D5WCH7-F1
#
_entry.id   AF-A0A2D5WCH7-F1
#
_cell.length_a   1.000
_cell.length_b   1.000
_cell.length_c   1.000
_cell.angle_alpha   90.00
_cell.angle_beta   90.00
_cell.angle_gamma   90.00
#
_symmetry.space_group_name_H-M   'P 1'
#
loop_
_entity.id
_entity.type
_entity.pdbx_description
1 polymer ?
#
loop_
_entity_poly.entity_id
_entity_poly.type
_entity_poly.pdbx_seq_one_letter_code
_entity_poly.pdbx_strand_id
1 'polypeptide(L)'
;MTFSAQAQVSLADRIAEGGIGWLIGSWQAETDDGTTLTLAYSWVIKDRVVAAHFKSSDNESYSLIAVNPDTDEIEQVGYDSQGRKSKGTWGPKGEHPMLKISSKNDNGESQSMAVAFRKIDQNNIEAQIFSVDASGDVGDFSQFSLDFKRKKAKKK
;
A
#
# COMPACT_ATOMS: atom_id res chain seq x y z
N MET A 1 31.91 19.60 14.74
CA MET A 1 31.27 18.37 14.23
C MET A 1 30.38 18.80 13.08
N THR A 2 30.88 18.72 11.85
CA THR A 2 30.08 19.06 10.68
C THR A 2 29.21 17.85 10.37
N PHE A 3 27.92 17.93 10.67
CA PHE A 3 26.96 16.97 10.17
C PHE A 3 26.89 17.20 8.66
N SER A 4 27.56 16.34 7.89
CA SER A 4 27.23 16.19 6.47
C SER A 4 25.79 15.70 6.43
N ALA A 5 24.84 16.61 6.20
CA ALA A 5 23.47 16.25 5.90
C ALA A 5 23.50 15.50 4.56
N GLN A 6 23.70 14.18 4.59
CA GLN A 6 23.25 13.35 3.50
C GLN A 6 21.76 13.66 3.38
N ALA A 7 21.36 14.25 2.26
CA ALA A 7 19.95 14.54 2.01
C ALA A 7 19.20 13.22 2.16
N GLN A 8 18.34 13.11 3.18
CA GLN A 8 17.55 11.92 3.41
C GLN A 8 16.80 11.58 2.11
N VAL A 9 17.02 10.38 1.58
CA VAL A 9 16.37 9.89 0.35
C VAL A 9 14.87 10.08 0.51
N SER A 10 14.23 10.75 -0.44
CA SER A 10 12.81 11.05 -0.35
C SER A 10 11.97 9.84 -0.73
N LEU A 11 10.70 9.81 -0.30
CA LEU A 11 9.79 8.77 -0.76
C LEU A 11 9.58 8.86 -2.28
N ALA A 12 9.62 10.06 -2.86
CA ALA A 12 9.55 10.23 -4.31
C ALA A 12 10.73 9.60 -5.03
N ASP A 13 11.95 9.71 -4.49
CA ASP A 13 13.15 9.08 -5.05
C ASP A 13 12.99 7.57 -5.05
N ARG A 14 12.56 6.98 -3.92
CA ARG A 14 12.25 5.54 -3.83
C ARG A 14 11.19 5.09 -4.84
N ILE A 15 10.13 5.89 -4.99
CA ILE A 15 9.05 5.63 -5.94
C ILE A 15 9.57 5.66 -7.39
N ALA A 16 10.46 6.59 -7.70
CA ALA A 16 11.07 6.73 -9.02
C ALA A 16 12.06 5.59 -9.31
N GLU A 17 12.94 5.27 -8.36
CA GLU A 17 13.91 4.16 -8.45
C GLU A 17 13.23 2.82 -8.69
N GLY A 18 12.13 2.54 -7.98
CA GLY A 18 11.35 1.31 -8.17
C GLY A 18 10.42 1.36 -9.39
N GLY A 19 10.32 2.48 -10.10
CA GLY A 19 9.38 2.65 -11.21
C GLY A 19 7.91 2.51 -10.81
N ILE A 20 7.57 2.75 -9.54
CA ILE A 20 6.23 2.48 -8.96
C ILE A 20 5.28 3.68 -8.99
N GLY A 21 5.72 4.80 -9.58
CA GLY A 21 4.93 6.04 -9.64
C GLY A 21 3.56 5.91 -10.29
N TRP A 22 3.34 4.85 -11.08
CA TRP A 22 2.03 4.53 -11.64
C TRP A 22 0.96 4.25 -10.58
N LEU A 23 1.30 3.76 -9.38
CA LEU A 23 0.34 3.51 -8.29
C LEU A 23 -0.30 4.78 -7.73
N ILE A 24 0.39 5.93 -7.84
CA ILE A 24 -0.16 7.21 -7.38
C ILE A 24 -1.40 7.57 -8.22
N GLY A 25 -2.48 7.90 -7.51
CA GLY A 25 -3.79 8.14 -8.09
C GLY A 25 -4.90 7.39 -7.35
N SER A 26 -6.08 7.34 -7.96
CA SER A 26 -7.24 6.65 -7.43
C SER A 26 -7.66 5.51 -8.35
N TRP A 27 -8.05 4.42 -7.74
CA TRP A 27 -8.32 3.13 -8.34
C TRP A 27 -9.65 2.60 -7.81
N GLN A 28 -10.38 1.89 -8.66
CA GLN A 28 -11.67 1.29 -8.33
C GLN A 28 -11.77 -0.11 -8.92
N ALA A 29 -12.19 -1.07 -8.11
CA ALA A 29 -12.55 -2.42 -8.54
C ALA A 29 -14.02 -2.68 -8.22
N GLU A 30 -14.64 -3.56 -8.99
CA GLU A 30 -15.94 -4.14 -8.70
C GLU A 30 -15.73 -5.65 -8.56
N THR A 31 -16.17 -6.21 -7.45
CA THR A 31 -16.13 -7.66 -7.19
C THR A 31 -17.39 -8.32 -7.75
N ASP A 32 -17.34 -9.65 -7.93
CA ASP A 32 -18.44 -10.43 -8.53
C ASP A 32 -19.76 -10.32 -7.73
N ASP A 33 -19.68 -10.02 -6.44
CA ASP A 33 -20.83 -9.79 -5.55
C ASP A 33 -21.43 -8.37 -5.66
N GLY A 34 -20.89 -7.52 -6.55
CA GLY A 34 -21.33 -6.14 -6.76
C GLY A 34 -20.72 -5.13 -5.79
N THR A 35 -19.80 -5.54 -4.91
CA THR A 35 -19.11 -4.61 -4.00
C THR A 35 -18.12 -3.74 -4.76
N THR A 36 -18.19 -2.43 -4.52
CA THR A 36 -17.20 -1.47 -5.04
C THR A 36 -16.07 -1.28 -4.04
N LEU A 37 -14.84 -1.52 -4.50
CA LEU A 37 -13.62 -1.25 -3.76
C LEU A 37 -12.96 -0.01 -4.34
N THR A 38 -12.46 0.89 -3.48
CA THR A 38 -11.62 2.01 -3.92
C THR A 38 -10.31 2.03 -3.17
N LEU A 39 -9.24 2.37 -3.89
CA LEU A 39 -7.89 2.49 -3.37
C LEU A 39 -7.27 3.77 -3.92
N ALA A 40 -6.81 4.67 -3.06
CA ALA A 40 -6.21 5.92 -3.46
C ALA A 40 -4.87 6.14 -2.78
N TYR A 41 -3.85 6.48 -3.57
CA TYR A 41 -2.54 6.91 -3.11
C TYR A 41 -2.32 8.36 -3.53
N SER A 42 -2.10 9.26 -2.58
CA SER A 42 -1.94 10.69 -2.85
C SER A 42 -0.90 11.33 -1.95
N TRP A 43 -0.11 12.26 -2.50
CA TRP A 43 0.83 13.04 -1.71
C TRP A 43 0.09 13.93 -0.70
N VAL A 44 0.42 13.78 0.57
CA VAL A 44 -0.04 14.68 1.66
C VAL A 44 1.06 15.60 2.15
N ILE A 45 2.31 15.16 2.04
CA ILE A 45 3.50 16.01 2.09
C ILE A 45 4.30 15.72 0.83
N LYS A 46 4.45 16.74 0.00
CA LYS A 46 5.09 16.62 -1.32
C LYS A 46 6.42 15.87 -1.19
N ASP A 47 6.59 14.86 -2.03
CA ASP A 47 7.78 14.00 -2.18
C ASP A 47 8.18 13.18 -0.94
N ARG A 48 7.48 13.31 0.19
CA ARG A 48 7.87 12.75 1.48
C ARG A 48 6.85 11.80 2.08
N VAL A 49 5.56 12.13 2.00
CA VAL A 49 4.50 11.34 2.64
C VAL A 49 3.32 11.16 1.69
N VAL A 50 2.97 9.91 1.45
CA VAL A 50 1.78 9.50 0.69
C VAL A 50 0.72 9.03 1.67
N ALA A 51 -0.52 9.49 1.51
CA ALA A 51 -1.68 8.86 2.13
C ALA A 51 -2.19 7.74 1.23
N ALA A 52 -2.48 6.59 1.85
CA ALA A 52 -3.21 5.49 1.26
C ALA A 52 -4.58 5.37 1.91
N HIS A 53 -5.63 5.48 1.10
CA HIS A 53 -7.03 5.42 1.50
C HIS A 53 -7.71 4.27 0.78
N PHE A 54 -8.15 3.28 1.54
CA PHE A 54 -8.90 2.13 1.04
C PHE A 54 -10.34 2.17 1.57
N LYS A 55 -11.30 1.78 0.73
CA LYS A 55 -12.71 1.69 1.11
C LYS A 55 -13.39 0.54 0.39
N SER A 56 -14.18 -0.22 1.14
CA SER A 56 -15.13 -1.24 0.68
C SER A 56 -16.54 -0.92 1.23
N SER A 57 -17.49 -1.85 1.07
CA SER A 57 -18.81 -1.78 1.72
C SER A 57 -18.72 -1.75 3.25
N ASP A 58 -17.87 -2.59 3.81
CA ASP A 58 -17.86 -2.90 5.24
C ASP A 58 -16.69 -2.28 5.99
N ASN A 59 -15.68 -1.77 5.27
CA ASN A 59 -14.46 -1.24 5.87
C ASN A 59 -13.96 0.01 5.14
N GLU A 60 -13.29 0.87 5.90
CA GLU A 60 -12.56 2.01 5.38
C GLU A 60 -11.27 2.13 6.18
N SER A 61 -10.13 2.31 5.51
CA SER A 61 -8.86 2.48 6.18
C SER A 61 -8.05 3.62 5.58
N TYR A 62 -7.36 4.34 6.45
CA TYR A 62 -6.51 5.46 6.09
C TYR A 62 -5.14 5.26 6.72
N SER A 63 -4.10 5.45 5.91
CA SER A 63 -2.71 5.21 6.33
C SER A 63 -1.76 6.20 5.69
N LEU A 64 -0.63 6.41 6.36
CA LEU A 64 0.47 7.24 5.88
C LEU A 64 1.65 6.35 5.54
N ILE A 65 2.28 6.64 4.40
CA ILE A 65 3.44 5.94 3.86
C ILE A 65 4.60 6.94 3.83
N ALA A 66 5.73 6.55 4.41
CA ALA A 66 6.94 7.37 4.50
C ALA A 66 8.19 6.48 4.57
N VAL A 67 9.36 7.07 4.32
CA VAL A 67 10.65 6.40 4.57
C VAL A 67 10.98 6.54 6.06
N ASN A 68 11.21 5.44 6.75
CA ASN A 68 11.68 5.43 8.13
C ASN A 68 13.15 5.91 8.15
N PRO A 69 13.50 6.97 8.88
CA PRO A 69 14.86 7.50 8.91
C PRO A 69 15.89 6.57 9.57
N ASP A 70 15.44 5.65 10.44
CA ASP A 70 16.32 4.76 11.20
C ASP A 70 16.65 3.48 10.42
N THR A 71 15.67 2.96 9.66
CA THR A 71 15.81 1.70 8.90
C THR A 71 16.00 1.91 7.41
N ASP A 72 15.71 3.11 6.90
CA ASP A 72 15.70 3.46 5.48
C ASP A 72 14.65 2.67 4.66
N GLU A 73 13.75 1.96 5.34
CA GLU A 73 12.65 1.20 4.75
C GLU A 73 11.42 2.09 4.50
N ILE A 74 10.60 1.73 3.52
CA ILE A 74 9.31 2.37 3.29
C ILE A 74 8.26 1.72 4.19
N GLU A 75 7.77 2.46 5.16
CA GLU A 75 6.77 1.99 6.12
C GLU A 75 5.40 2.59 5.84
N GLN A 76 4.36 1.88 6.27
CA GLN A 76 2.98 2.31 6.24
C GLN A 76 2.36 2.13 7.62
N VAL A 77 1.68 3.16 8.14
CA VAL A 77 0.93 3.07 9.40
C VAL A 77 -0.44 3.67 9.20
N GLY A 78 -1.48 2.98 9.66
CA GLY A 78 -2.84 3.45 9.51
C GLY A 78 -3.81 2.86 10.50
N TYR A 79 -5.08 3.25 10.30
CA TYR A 79 -6.20 2.84 11.12
C TYR A 79 -7.39 2.52 10.21
N ASP A 80 -8.21 1.54 10.62
CA ASP A 80 -9.46 1.20 9.97
C ASP A 80 -10.68 1.87 10.63
N SER A 81 -11.88 1.61 10.11
CA SER A 81 -13.14 2.18 10.59
C SER A 81 -13.50 1.76 12.03
N GLN A 82 -12.85 0.72 12.55
CA GLN A 82 -12.98 0.24 13.92
C GLN A 82 -11.87 0.81 14.83
N GLY A 83 -11.00 1.68 14.30
CA GLY A 83 -9.87 2.25 15.03
C GLY A 83 -8.71 1.27 15.22
N ARG A 84 -8.70 0.13 14.54
CA ARG A 84 -7.63 -0.86 14.67
C ARG A 84 -6.42 -0.38 13.90
N LYS A 85 -5.27 -0.38 14.59
CA LYS A 85 -3.99 0.02 14.00
C LYS A 85 -3.46 -1.08 13.08
N SER A 86 -2.99 -0.68 11.91
CA SER A 86 -2.16 -1.51 11.05
C SER A 86 -0.77 -0.92 10.86
N LYS A 87 0.20 -1.80 10.65
CA LYS A 87 1.56 -1.47 10.25
C LYS A 87 1.91 -2.27 9.02
N GLY A 88 2.64 -1.67 8.09
CA GLY A 88 3.13 -2.39 6.93
C GLY A 88 4.48 -1.88 6.46
N THR A 89 5.12 -2.70 5.65
CA THR A 89 6.42 -2.45 5.04
C THR A 89 6.29 -2.69 3.55
N TRP A 90 6.82 -1.78 2.75
CA TRP A 90 6.86 -1.91 1.30
C TRP A 90 8.21 -2.45 0.85
N GLY A 91 8.18 -3.39 -0.09
CA GLY A 91 9.37 -3.98 -0.69
C GLY A 91 9.04 -4.69 -2.00
N PRO A 92 10.03 -5.22 -2.71
CA PRO A 92 9.80 -5.97 -3.94
C PRO A 92 9.29 -7.39 -3.65
N LYS A 93 8.42 -7.90 -4.52
CA LYS A 93 8.19 -9.34 -4.75
C LYS A 93 8.49 -9.62 -6.22
N GLY A 94 9.71 -10.07 -6.50
CA GLY A 94 10.23 -10.07 -7.87
C GLY A 94 10.23 -8.65 -8.43
N GLU A 95 9.59 -8.48 -9.59
CA GLU A 95 9.50 -7.19 -10.31
C GLU A 95 8.31 -6.31 -9.84
N HIS A 96 7.59 -6.71 -8.79
CA HIS A 96 6.34 -6.05 -8.37
C HIS A 96 6.48 -5.41 -6.99
N PRO A 97 6.02 -4.16 -6.79
CA PRO A 97 5.91 -3.61 -5.45
C PRO A 97 4.90 -4.39 -4.62
N MET A 98 5.27 -4.70 -3.39
CA MET A 98 4.45 -5.43 -2.43
C MET A 98 4.40 -4.70 -1.10
N LEU A 99 3.19 -4.58 -0.57
CA LEU A 99 2.94 -4.19 0.81
C LEU A 99 2.75 -5.47 1.64
N LYS A 100 3.56 -5.67 2.67
CA LYS A 100 3.24 -6.61 3.76
C LYS A 100 2.61 -5.81 4.88
N ILE A 101 1.37 -6.15 5.26
CA ILE A 101 0.61 -5.43 6.29
C ILE A 101 0.21 -6.40 7.41
N SER A 102 0.29 -5.90 8.64
CA SER A 102 -0.12 -6.60 9.85
C SER A 102 -1.03 -5.70 10.69
N SER A 103 -2.04 -6.30 11.29
CA SER A 103 -2.95 -5.67 12.26
C SER A 103 -3.25 -6.65 13.39
N LYS A 104 -3.93 -6.16 14.43
CA LYS A 104 -4.51 -7.04 15.45
C LYS A 104 -6.01 -7.17 15.24
N ASN A 105 -6.52 -8.38 15.37
CA ASN A 105 -7.96 -8.61 15.46
C ASN A 105 -8.49 -8.21 16.85
N ASP A 106 -9.80 -8.36 17.06
CA ASP A 106 -10.48 -7.96 18.29
C ASP A 106 -10.07 -8.81 19.50
N ASN A 107 -9.51 -10.01 19.25
CA ASN A 107 -8.94 -10.89 20.27
C ASN A 107 -7.47 -10.52 20.60
N GLY A 108 -6.90 -9.52 19.93
CA GLY A 108 -5.51 -9.09 20.09
C GLY A 108 -4.48 -9.95 19.37
N GLU A 109 -4.92 -10.93 18.58
CA GLU A 109 -4.07 -11.80 17.78
C GLU A 109 -3.61 -11.07 16.51
N SER A 110 -2.36 -11.30 16.11
CA SER A 110 -1.82 -10.67 14.91
C SER A 110 -2.34 -11.37 13.66
N GLN A 111 -2.78 -10.58 12.70
CA GLN A 111 -3.18 -11.03 11.38
C GLN A 111 -2.31 -10.29 10.36
N SER A 112 -1.83 -11.03 9.36
CA SER A 112 -0.93 -10.49 8.35
C SER A 112 -1.36 -10.94 6.96
N MET A 113 -1.17 -10.05 5.99
CA MET A 113 -1.36 -10.35 4.57
C MET A 113 -0.33 -9.58 3.75
N ALA A 114 -0.12 -10.00 2.50
CA ALA A 114 0.68 -9.23 1.56
C ALA A 114 -0.13 -8.91 0.31
N VAL A 115 0.10 -7.72 -0.26
CA VAL A 115 -0.55 -7.26 -1.48
C VAL A 115 0.54 -6.84 -2.46
N ALA A 116 0.74 -7.62 -3.52
CA ALA A 116 1.62 -7.23 -4.63
C ALA A 116 0.82 -6.55 -5.73
N PHE A 117 1.36 -5.49 -6.32
CA PHE A 117 0.70 -4.75 -7.38
C PHE A 117 1.42 -4.94 -8.71
N ARG A 118 0.66 -5.27 -9.74
CA ARG A 118 1.14 -5.38 -11.11
C ARG A 118 0.48 -4.32 -11.98
N LYS A 119 1.31 -3.59 -12.72
CA LYS A 119 0.83 -2.67 -13.75
C LYS A 119 0.40 -3.47 -14.97
N ILE A 120 -0.86 -3.36 -15.38
CA ILE A 120 -1.35 -3.91 -16.65
C ILE A 120 -1.15 -2.85 -17.73
N ASP A 121 -1.70 -1.66 -17.53
CA ASP A 121 -1.51 -0.50 -18.40
C ASP A 121 -1.63 0.82 -17.59
N GLN A 122 -1.85 1.96 -18.25
CA GLN A 122 -1.98 3.26 -17.56
C GLN A 122 -3.27 3.40 -16.74
N ASN A 123 -4.31 2.68 -17.12
CA ASN A 123 -5.66 2.72 -16.56
C ASN A 123 -6.05 1.46 -15.79
N ASN A 124 -5.27 0.39 -15.87
CA ASN A 124 -5.57 -0.89 -15.21
C ASN A 124 -4.37 -1.38 -14.38
N ILE A 125 -4.65 -1.81 -13.15
CA ILE A 125 -3.68 -2.48 -12.28
C ILE A 125 -4.33 -3.73 -11.68
N GLU A 126 -3.50 -4.70 -11.35
CA GLU A 126 -3.91 -5.88 -10.61
C GLU A 126 -3.30 -5.81 -9.20
N ALA A 127 -4.10 -6.08 -8.17
CA ALA A 127 -3.63 -6.33 -6.82
C ALA A 127 -3.76 -7.83 -6.51
N GLN A 128 -2.65 -8.48 -6.19
CA GLN A 128 -2.59 -9.90 -5.86
C GLN A 128 -2.41 -10.06 -4.35
N ILE A 129 -3.31 -10.81 -3.72
CA ILE A 129 -3.34 -10.98 -2.27
C ILE A 129 -2.69 -12.31 -1.92
N PHE A 130 -1.74 -12.28 -1.00
CA PHE A 130 -0.99 -13.44 -0.51
C PHE A 130 -1.23 -13.64 0.99
N SER A 131 -1.27 -14.89 1.40
CA SER A 131 -1.16 -15.24 2.83
C SER A 131 0.22 -14.89 3.35
N VAL A 132 0.27 -14.54 4.63
CA VAL A 132 1.51 -14.39 5.41
C VAL A 132 1.39 -15.30 6.61
N ASP A 133 2.38 -16.17 6.82
CA ASP A 133 2.35 -17.11 7.93
C ASP A 133 2.82 -16.47 9.26
N ALA A 134 2.86 -17.27 10.32
CA ALA A 134 3.26 -16.82 11.65
C ALA A 134 4.73 -16.38 11.73
N SER A 135 5.59 -16.86 10.82
CA SER A 135 6.99 -16.47 10.70
C SER A 135 7.16 -15.14 9.95
N GLY A 136 6.10 -14.69 9.26
CA GLY A 136 6.11 -13.48 8.44
C GLY A 136 6.51 -13.74 6.99
N ASP A 137 6.54 -15.01 6.57
CA ASP A 137 6.85 -15.43 5.21
C ASP A 137 5.61 -15.32 4.32
N VAL A 138 5.82 -14.81 3.10
CA VAL A 138 4.75 -14.60 2.13
C VAL A 138 4.64 -15.85 1.27
N GLY A 139 3.42 -16.36 1.10
CA GLY A 139 3.16 -17.51 0.23
C GLY A 139 3.64 -17.29 -1.21
N ASP A 140 4.01 -18.39 -1.88
CA ASP A 140 4.48 -18.36 -3.27
C ASP A 140 3.36 -17.99 -4.24
N PHE A 141 2.12 -18.40 -3.95
CA PHE A 141 0.96 -18.20 -4.80
C PHE A 141 -0.04 -17.23 -4.18
N SER A 142 -0.62 -16.36 -5.02
CA SER A 142 -1.70 -15.47 -4.61
C SER A 142 -2.95 -16.29 -4.31
N GLN A 143 -3.63 -15.95 -3.22
CA GLN A 143 -4.90 -16.54 -2.85
C GLN A 143 -6.02 -16.07 -3.79
N PHE A 144 -5.98 -14.80 -4.18
CA PHE A 144 -6.88 -14.18 -5.15
C PHE A 144 -6.26 -12.87 -5.68
N SER A 145 -6.84 -12.32 -6.74
CA SER A 145 -6.47 -11.01 -7.27
C SER A 145 -7.70 -10.13 -7.52
N LEU A 146 -7.46 -8.83 -7.60
CA LEU A 146 -8.45 -7.79 -7.86
C LEU A 146 -7.95 -6.89 -8.97
N ASP A 147 -8.75 -6.74 -10.02
CA ASP A 147 -8.47 -5.82 -11.12
C ASP A 147 -9.09 -4.46 -10.83
N PHE A 148 -8.23 -3.45 -10.70
CA PHE A 148 -8.63 -2.08 -10.50
C PHE A 148 -8.49 -1.25 -11.78
N LYS A 149 -9.50 -0.42 -12.02
CA LYS A 149 -9.53 0.61 -13.05
C LYS A 149 -9.22 1.97 -12.44
N ARG A 150 -8.45 2.79 -13.15
CA ARG A 150 -8.13 4.16 -12.72
C ARG A 150 -9.41 4.98 -12.68
N LYS A 151 -9.68 5.57 -11.52
CA LYS A 151 -10.76 6.53 -11.35
C LYS A 151 -10.34 7.87 -11.93
N LYS A 152 -11.12 8.40 -12.88
CA LYS A 152 -10.90 9.76 -13.39
C LYS A 152 -10.94 10.73 -12.20
N ALA A 153 -9.92 11.57 -12.08
CA ALA A 153 -9.95 12.64 -11.10
C ALA A 153 -11.22 13.46 -11.30
N LYS A 154 -12.03 13.64 -10.25
CA LYS A 154 -13.11 14.63 -10.30
C LYS A 154 -12.44 15.97 -10.53
N LYS A 155 -12.74 16.64 -11.65
CA LYS A 155 -12.35 18.05 -11.83
C LYS A 155 -12.94 18.81 -10.64
N LYS A 156 -12.07 19.43 -9.85
CA LYS A 156 -12.47 20.41 -8.84
C LYS A 156 -13.02 21.64 -9.54
#